data_AF-A0A523H0W5-F1
#
_entry.id   AF-A0A523H0W5-F1
#
_cell.length_a   1.000
_cell.length_b   1.000
_cell.length_c   1.000
_cell.angle_alpha   90.00
_cell.angle_beta   90.00
_cell.angle_gamma   90.00
#
_symmetry.space_group_name_H-M   'P 1'
#
loop_
_entity.id
_entity.type
_entity.pdbx_description
1 polymer ?
#
loop_
_entity_poly.entity_id
_entity_poly.type
_entity_poly.pdbx_seq_one_letter_code
_entity_poly.pdbx_strand_id
1 'polypeptide(L)'
;MNYLQSFKIPDEVLNLYYHILQDVFKKDDGKRDSEINSLEVQINKLKEQIDNVEDKFIEDSIDSETYNTVKARYKAKIDLLRNRKTELESQDSNFIRYAKYGFSLLKDLYRYYLKSNIAVKQKIISSIFPEKLIYQDKKYRTRKINEALSLLTYNINHLGQSKNEKAIVFDGLSYKAPRVGLEPTT
;
A
#
# COMPACT_ATOMS: atom_id res chain seq x y z
N MET A 1 -8.07 32.85 -2.06
CA MET A 1 -8.40 31.44 -2.40
C MET A 1 -7.10 30.63 -2.65
N ASN A 2 -6.18 30.57 -1.68
CA ASN A 2 -4.85 29.94 -1.83
C ASN A 2 -4.65 28.65 -1.02
N TYR A 3 -5.67 28.16 -0.32
CA TYR A 3 -5.52 27.00 0.58
C TYR A 3 -5.14 25.72 -0.16
N LEU A 4 -5.71 25.45 -1.34
CA LEU A 4 -5.32 24.26 -2.13
C LEU A 4 -3.87 24.32 -2.64
N GLN A 5 -3.29 25.52 -2.77
CA GLN A 5 -1.89 25.67 -3.16
C GLN A 5 -0.92 25.34 -2.02
N SER A 6 -1.39 25.19 -0.77
CA SER A 6 -0.53 24.76 0.33
C SER A 6 -0.23 23.26 0.28
N PHE A 7 -1.00 22.47 -0.47
CA PHE A 7 -0.78 21.03 -0.64
C PHE A 7 0.29 20.72 -1.71
N LYS A 8 1.40 21.46 -1.71
CA LYS A 8 2.53 21.16 -2.60
C LYS A 8 3.33 20.00 -2.01
N ILE A 9 3.39 18.91 -2.77
CA ILE A 9 4.17 17.74 -2.41
C ILE A 9 5.37 17.70 -3.36
N PRO A 10 6.61 17.61 -2.85
CA PRO A 10 7.79 17.43 -3.70
C PRO A 10 7.67 16.17 -4.57
N ASP A 11 8.18 16.25 -5.80
CA ASP A 11 8.11 15.13 -6.75
C ASP A 11 8.84 13.89 -6.20
N GLU A 12 9.92 14.09 -5.45
CA GLU A 12 10.70 13.03 -4.79
C GLU A 12 9.86 12.28 -3.74
N VAL A 13 9.04 13.01 -2.97
CA VAL A 13 8.15 12.42 -1.96
C VAL A 13 7.04 11.62 -2.65
N LEU A 14 6.39 12.18 -3.67
CA LEU A 14 5.38 11.46 -4.44
C LEU A 14 5.95 10.18 -5.06
N ASN A 15 7.15 10.25 -5.63
CA ASN A 15 7.79 9.11 -6.26
C ASN A 15 8.17 8.03 -5.25
N LEU A 16 8.69 8.42 -4.07
CA LEU A 16 9.00 7.48 -2.99
C LEU A 16 7.74 6.74 -2.52
N TYR A 17 6.65 7.45 -2.24
CA TYR A 17 5.39 6.83 -1.82
C TYR A 17 4.78 5.96 -2.91
N TYR A 18 4.91 6.35 -4.19
CA TYR A 18 4.50 5.51 -5.31
C TYR A 18 5.25 4.18 -5.34
N HIS A 19 6.58 4.19 -5.15
CA HIS A 19 7.38 2.96 -5.09
C HIS A 19 7.07 2.10 -3.87
N ILE A 20 6.94 2.69 -2.68
CA ILE A 20 6.56 1.96 -1.45
C ILE A 20 5.23 1.22 -1.68
N LEU A 21 4.24 1.94 -2.20
CA LEU A 21 2.93 1.36 -2.50
C LEU A 21 3.03 0.28 -3.59
N GLN A 22 3.79 0.53 -4.65
CA GLN A 22 4.00 -0.47 -5.69
C GLN A 22 4.59 -1.76 -5.14
N ASP A 23 5.55 -1.69 -4.21
CA ASP A 23 6.16 -2.88 -3.61
C ASP A 23 5.22 -3.62 -2.66
N VAL A 24 4.44 -2.88 -1.84
CA VAL A 24 3.42 -3.46 -0.96
C VAL A 24 2.39 -4.22 -1.78
N PHE A 25 1.88 -3.61 -2.85
CA PHE A 25 0.84 -4.24 -3.68
C PHE A 25 1.38 -5.33 -4.59
N LYS A 26 2.59 -5.22 -5.14
CA LYS A 26 3.24 -6.35 -5.86
C LYS A 26 3.40 -7.57 -4.97
N LYS A 27 3.72 -7.37 -3.69
CA LYS A 27 3.85 -8.47 -2.73
C LYS A 27 2.51 -9.14 -2.46
N ASP A 28 1.43 -8.38 -2.33
CA ASP A 28 0.08 -8.92 -2.12
C ASP A 28 -0.48 -9.58 -3.39
N ASP A 29 -0.33 -8.94 -4.55
CA ASP A 29 -0.70 -9.52 -5.85
C ASP A 29 0.06 -10.83 -6.10
N GLY A 30 1.38 -10.85 -5.86
CA GLY A 30 2.20 -12.06 -6.02
C GLY A 30 1.79 -13.20 -5.08
N LYS A 31 1.43 -12.89 -3.82
CA LYS A 31 0.88 -13.90 -2.90
C LYS A 31 -0.45 -14.44 -3.40
N ARG A 32 -1.35 -13.55 -3.83
CA ARG A 32 -2.66 -13.93 -4.36
C ARG A 32 -2.53 -14.81 -5.59
N ASP A 33 -1.67 -14.44 -6.53
CA ASP A 33 -1.40 -15.21 -7.74
C ASP A 33 -0.80 -16.59 -7.39
N SER A 34 0.07 -16.65 -6.37
CA SER A 34 0.61 -17.93 -5.87
C SER A 34 -0.47 -18.81 -5.23
N GLU A 35 -1.44 -18.23 -4.51
CA GLU A 35 -2.57 -18.94 -3.91
C GLU A 35 -3.51 -19.47 -5.03
N ILE A 36 -3.82 -18.64 -6.03
CA ILE A 36 -4.61 -19.04 -7.20
C ILE A 36 -3.95 -20.22 -7.92
N ASN A 37 -2.64 -20.15 -8.17
CA ASN A 37 -1.90 -21.24 -8.80
C ASN A 37 -1.90 -22.52 -7.95
N SER A 38 -1.75 -22.40 -6.62
CA SER A 38 -1.82 -23.53 -5.71
C SER A 38 -3.21 -24.19 -5.71
N LEU A 39 -4.28 -23.40 -5.74
CA LEU A 39 -5.65 -23.90 -5.83
C LEU A 39 -5.89 -24.62 -7.16
N GLU A 40 -5.37 -24.10 -8.27
CA GLU A 40 -5.47 -24.76 -9.59
C GLU A 40 -4.78 -26.13 -9.60
N VAL A 41 -3.56 -26.22 -9.02
CA VAL A 41 -2.84 -27.49 -8.88
C VAL A 41 -3.65 -28.49 -8.06
N GLN A 42 -4.26 -28.06 -6.95
CA GLN A 42 -5.09 -28.93 -6.11
C GLN A 42 -6.36 -29.41 -6.83
N ILE A 43 -7.02 -28.52 -7.59
CA ILE A 43 -8.18 -28.86 -8.41
C ILE A 43 -7.81 -29.92 -9.44
N ASN A 44 -6.70 -29.74 -10.16
CA ASN A 44 -6.27 -30.69 -11.20
C ASN A 44 -5.88 -32.05 -10.61
N LYS A 45 -5.21 -32.06 -9.46
CA LYS A 45 -4.96 -33.32 -8.72
C LYS A 45 -6.24 -34.06 -8.33
N LEU A 46 -7.27 -33.34 -7.88
CA LEU A 46 -8.56 -33.97 -7.56
C LEU A 46 -9.29 -34.49 -8.80
N LYS A 47 -9.15 -33.83 -9.96
CA LYS A 47 -9.68 -34.33 -11.24
C LYS A 47 -8.98 -35.61 -11.66
N GLU A 48 -7.65 -35.64 -11.64
CA GLU A 48 -6.87 -36.86 -11.90
C GLU A 48 -7.28 -38.01 -10.96
N GLN A 49 -7.56 -37.72 -9.69
CA GLN A 49 -8.07 -38.72 -8.75
C GLN A 49 -9.49 -39.20 -9.08
N ILE A 50 -10.34 -38.37 -9.69
CA ILE A 50 -11.65 -38.81 -10.19
C ILE A 50 -11.44 -39.75 -11.38
N ASP A 51 -10.58 -39.40 -12.33
CA ASP A 51 -10.27 -40.23 -13.51
C ASP A 51 -9.77 -41.62 -13.06
N ASN A 52 -8.83 -41.67 -12.12
CA ASN A 52 -8.34 -42.94 -11.54
C ASN A 52 -9.44 -43.77 -10.84
N VAL A 53 -10.44 -43.12 -10.25
CA VAL A 53 -11.58 -43.79 -9.61
C VAL A 53 -12.56 -44.31 -10.65
N GLU A 54 -12.70 -43.60 -11.78
CA GLU A 54 -13.47 -44.04 -12.94
C GLU A 54 -12.84 -45.29 -13.58
N ASP A 55 -11.52 -45.28 -13.81
CA ASP A 55 -10.80 -46.43 -14.36
C ASP A 55 -10.97 -47.68 -13.47
N LYS A 56 -10.77 -47.53 -12.14
CA LYS A 56 -10.96 -48.64 -11.19
C LYS A 56 -12.38 -49.18 -11.14
N PHE A 57 -13.37 -48.34 -11.37
CA PHE A 57 -14.76 -48.78 -11.45
C PHE A 57 -15.02 -49.57 -12.74
N ILE A 58 -14.44 -49.13 -13.86
CA ILE A 58 -14.50 -49.85 -15.15
C ILE A 58 -13.81 -51.21 -15.07
N GLU A 59 -12.70 -51.29 -14.32
CA GLU A 59 -11.97 -52.54 -14.06
C GLU A 59 -12.65 -53.44 -12.99
N ASP A 60 -13.90 -53.15 -12.60
CA ASP A 60 -14.66 -53.85 -11.55
C ASP A 60 -13.91 -53.97 -10.21
N SER A 61 -12.92 -53.10 -9.96
CA SER A 61 -12.08 -53.12 -8.75
C SER A 61 -12.74 -52.45 -7.55
N ILE A 62 -13.80 -51.67 -7.76
CA ILE A 62 -14.63 -51.04 -6.73
C ILE A 62 -16.11 -51.15 -7.11
N ASP A 63 -16.99 -51.17 -6.11
CA ASP A 63 -18.43 -51.19 -6.33
C ASP A 63 -19.01 -49.79 -6.60
N SER A 64 -20.28 -49.76 -7.03
CA SER A 64 -20.97 -48.52 -7.37
C SER A 64 -21.18 -47.57 -6.18
N GLU A 65 -21.42 -48.09 -4.97
CA GLU A 65 -21.59 -47.29 -3.76
C GLU A 65 -20.28 -46.58 -3.39
N THR A 66 -19.16 -47.31 -3.42
CA THR A 66 -17.81 -46.78 -3.22
C THR A 66 -17.48 -45.71 -4.26
N TYR A 67 -17.72 -45.99 -5.54
CA TYR A 67 -17.50 -45.04 -6.64
C TYR A 67 -18.28 -43.73 -6.43
N ASN A 68 -19.59 -43.82 -6.20
CA ASN A 68 -20.45 -42.66 -6.02
C ASN A 68 -20.02 -41.81 -4.82
N THR A 69 -19.69 -42.46 -3.70
CA THR A 69 -19.23 -41.79 -2.48
C THR A 69 -17.94 -41.02 -2.70
N VAL A 70 -16.93 -41.64 -3.33
CA VAL A 70 -15.63 -41.01 -3.58
C VAL A 70 -15.77 -39.87 -4.59
N LYS A 71 -16.50 -40.08 -5.69
CA LYS A 71 -16.73 -39.06 -6.72
C LYS A 71 -17.47 -37.84 -6.16
N ALA A 72 -18.52 -38.05 -5.36
CA ALA A 72 -19.25 -36.96 -4.72
C ALA A 72 -18.33 -36.13 -3.80
N ARG A 73 -17.51 -36.81 -2.98
CA ARG A 73 -16.56 -36.15 -2.08
C ARG A 73 -15.52 -35.31 -2.83
N TYR A 74 -14.96 -35.81 -3.93
CA TYR A 74 -13.98 -35.06 -4.71
C TYR A 74 -14.60 -33.88 -5.46
N LYS A 75 -15.80 -34.06 -6.03
CA LYS A 75 -16.56 -32.94 -6.63
C LYS A 75 -16.83 -31.83 -5.64
N ALA A 76 -17.32 -32.17 -4.44
CA ALA A 76 -17.56 -31.17 -3.39
C ALA A 76 -16.29 -30.39 -3.00
N LYS A 77 -15.13 -31.07 -2.92
CA LYS A 77 -13.85 -30.40 -2.67
C LYS A 77 -13.44 -29.48 -3.83
N ILE A 78 -13.61 -29.93 -5.07
CA ILE A 78 -13.33 -29.11 -6.26
C ILE A 78 -14.18 -27.85 -6.25
N ASP A 79 -15.46 -27.95 -5.91
CA ASP A 79 -16.36 -26.80 -5.87
C ASP A 79 -15.95 -25.79 -4.79
N LEU A 80 -15.55 -26.26 -3.61
CA LEU A 80 -14.99 -25.39 -2.56
C LEU A 80 -13.73 -24.65 -3.02
N LEU A 81 -12.79 -25.36 -3.66
CA LEU A 81 -11.55 -24.76 -4.16
C LEU A 81 -11.82 -23.77 -5.30
N ARG A 82 -12.78 -24.07 -6.19
CA ARG A 82 -13.21 -23.16 -7.26
C ARG A 82 -13.82 -21.89 -6.72
N ASN A 83 -14.72 -21.99 -5.75
CA ASN A 83 -15.31 -20.81 -5.11
C ASN A 83 -14.23 -19.90 -4.52
N ARG A 84 -13.28 -20.48 -3.78
CA ARG A 84 -12.15 -19.73 -3.24
C ARG A 84 -11.29 -19.08 -4.32
N LYS A 85 -11.02 -19.80 -5.42
CA LYS A 85 -10.28 -19.25 -6.55
C LYS A 85 -11.01 -18.06 -7.17
N THR A 86 -12.31 -18.20 -7.44
CA THR A 86 -13.14 -17.11 -8.01
C THR A 86 -13.19 -15.89 -7.08
N GLU A 87 -13.29 -16.08 -5.77
CA GLU A 87 -13.20 -14.99 -4.80
C GLU A 87 -11.88 -14.22 -4.94
N LEU A 88 -10.74 -14.92 -5.03
CA LEU A 88 -9.43 -14.29 -5.18
C LEU A 88 -9.28 -13.59 -6.53
N GLU A 89 -9.74 -14.19 -7.62
CA GLU A 89 -9.71 -13.60 -8.97
C GLU A 89 -10.61 -12.37 -9.10
N SER A 90 -11.72 -12.32 -8.33
CA SER A 90 -12.63 -11.18 -8.32
C SER A 90 -12.09 -9.95 -7.56
N GLN A 91 -11.02 -10.12 -6.78
CA GLN A 91 -10.35 -9.00 -6.13
C GLN A 91 -9.61 -8.19 -7.20
N ASP A 92 -10.17 -7.06 -7.58
CA ASP A 92 -9.60 -6.19 -8.61
C ASP A 92 -8.25 -5.60 -8.17
N SER A 93 -7.13 -6.05 -8.74
CA SER A 93 -5.79 -5.46 -8.50
C SER A 93 -5.51 -4.23 -9.36
N ASN A 94 -6.54 -3.44 -9.66
CA ASN A 94 -6.41 -2.13 -10.30
C ASN A 94 -5.65 -1.07 -9.45
N PHE A 95 -5.00 -1.48 -8.36
CA PHE A 95 -4.24 -0.60 -7.48
C PHE A 95 -3.25 0.30 -8.22
N ILE A 96 -2.42 -0.28 -9.10
CA ILE A 96 -1.41 0.49 -9.84
C ILE A 96 -2.07 1.59 -10.67
N ARG A 97 -3.24 1.29 -11.26
CA ARG A 97 -4.01 2.25 -12.03
C ARG A 97 -4.54 3.37 -11.12
N TYR A 98 -5.19 3.04 -10.01
CA TYR A 98 -5.73 4.03 -9.07
C TYR A 98 -4.64 4.88 -8.41
N ALA A 99 -3.52 4.27 -8.02
CA ALA A 99 -2.37 4.95 -7.49
C ALA A 99 -1.86 5.96 -8.51
N LYS A 100 -1.57 5.55 -9.75
CA LYS A 100 -1.06 6.45 -10.79
C LYS A 100 -1.95 7.68 -11.01
N TYR A 101 -3.27 7.50 -11.05
CA TYR A 101 -4.19 8.62 -11.14
C TYR A 101 -4.19 9.49 -9.88
N GLY A 102 -4.22 8.88 -8.70
CA GLY A 102 -4.17 9.59 -7.42
C GLY A 102 -2.93 10.47 -7.29
N PHE A 103 -1.74 9.92 -7.57
CA PHE A 103 -0.49 10.67 -7.56
C PHE A 103 -0.47 11.81 -8.59
N SER A 104 -1.01 11.61 -9.79
CA SER A 104 -1.13 12.69 -10.78
C SER A 104 -2.05 13.84 -10.32
N LEU A 105 -3.14 13.50 -9.62
CA LEU A 105 -4.05 14.48 -9.05
C LEU A 105 -3.37 15.27 -7.94
N LEU A 106 -2.66 14.58 -7.04
CA LEU A 106 -1.95 15.18 -5.92
C LEU A 106 -0.84 16.13 -6.36
N LYS A 107 -0.13 15.79 -7.45
CA LYS A 107 0.94 16.62 -8.02
C LYS A 107 0.48 18.04 -8.39
N ASP A 108 -0.73 18.19 -8.92
CA ASP A 108 -1.25 19.49 -9.35
C ASP A 108 -2.73 19.69 -8.95
N LEU A 109 -3.01 19.41 -7.68
CA LEU A 109 -4.37 19.41 -7.11
C LEU A 109 -5.11 20.73 -7.37
N TYR A 110 -4.40 21.86 -7.25
CA TYR A 110 -4.95 23.18 -7.50
C TYR A 110 -5.43 23.35 -8.94
N ARG A 111 -4.60 23.01 -9.93
CA ARG A 111 -4.97 23.16 -11.35
C ARG A 111 -6.09 22.20 -11.74
N TYR A 112 -6.06 20.96 -11.25
CA TYR A 112 -7.14 20.01 -11.45
C TYR A 112 -8.46 20.53 -10.88
N TYR A 113 -8.45 21.06 -9.66
CA TYR A 113 -9.63 21.66 -9.04
C TYR A 113 -10.19 22.81 -9.89
N LEU A 114 -9.34 23.74 -10.36
CA LEU A 114 -9.79 24.87 -11.16
C LEU A 114 -10.45 24.45 -12.49
N LYS A 115 -9.85 23.50 -13.20
CA LYS A 115 -10.30 23.04 -14.53
C LYS A 115 -11.49 22.08 -14.49
N SER A 116 -11.80 21.51 -13.33
CA SER A 116 -12.84 20.49 -13.20
C SER A 116 -14.26 21.07 -13.14
N ASN A 117 -15.27 20.26 -13.43
CA ASN A 117 -16.67 20.64 -13.29
C ASN A 117 -17.11 20.63 -11.80
N ILE A 118 -18.31 21.15 -11.51
CA ILE A 118 -18.81 21.30 -10.13
C ILE A 118 -18.85 19.97 -9.36
N ALA A 119 -19.25 18.88 -10.02
CA ALA A 119 -19.34 17.56 -9.40
C ALA A 119 -17.96 17.03 -8.98
N VAL A 120 -16.94 17.23 -9.82
CA VAL A 120 -15.56 16.84 -9.50
C VAL A 120 -14.95 17.73 -8.42
N LYS A 121 -15.23 19.04 -8.43
CA LYS A 121 -14.81 19.96 -7.36
C LYS A 121 -15.34 19.50 -6.01
N GLN A 122 -16.63 19.15 -5.93
CA GLN A 122 -17.25 18.63 -4.72
C GLN A 122 -16.57 17.34 -4.24
N LYS A 123 -16.26 16.42 -5.17
CA LYS A 123 -15.51 15.18 -4.84
C LYS A 123 -14.12 15.50 -4.27
N ILE A 124 -13.36 16.40 -4.90
CA ILE A 124 -12.04 16.81 -4.41
C ILE A 124 -12.13 17.37 -2.99
N ILE A 125 -13.05 18.30 -2.73
CA ILE A 125 -13.24 18.88 -1.40
C ILE A 125 -13.64 17.82 -0.37
N SER A 126 -14.54 16.90 -0.75
CA SER A 126 -14.98 15.80 0.12
C SER A 126 -13.85 14.81 0.44
N SER A 127 -12.91 14.61 -0.50
CA SER A 127 -11.71 13.79 -0.27
C SER A 127 -10.71 14.49 0.65
N ILE A 128 -10.58 15.82 0.56
CA ILE A 128 -9.68 16.60 1.43
C ILE A 128 -10.23 16.71 2.85
N PHE A 129 -11.54 16.92 2.98
CA PHE A 129 -12.24 17.09 4.26
C PHE A 129 -13.31 16.00 4.41
N PRO A 130 -12.93 14.82 4.94
CA PRO A 130 -13.85 13.69 5.05
C PRO A 130 -14.97 13.92 6.07
N GLU A 131 -14.78 14.87 7.00
CA GLU A 131 -15.74 15.19 8.04
C GLU A 131 -16.76 16.26 7.61
N LYS A 132 -17.95 16.20 8.22
CA LYS A 132 -19.00 17.20 7.98
C LYS A 132 -18.53 18.60 8.40
N LEU A 133 -18.97 19.61 7.65
CA LEU A 133 -18.86 21.00 8.06
C LEU A 133 -19.70 21.23 9.32
N ILE A 134 -19.07 21.79 10.36
CA ILE A 134 -19.74 22.14 11.60
C ILE A 134 -19.95 23.65 11.62
N TYR A 135 -21.19 24.07 11.84
CA TYR A 135 -21.53 25.46 12.11
C TYR A 135 -21.65 25.67 13.62
N GLN A 136 -20.76 26.49 14.19
CA GLN A 136 -20.73 26.82 15.61
C GLN A 136 -20.29 28.27 15.78
N ASP A 137 -20.91 29.01 16.71
CA ASP A 137 -20.58 30.41 17.02
C ASP A 137 -20.56 31.33 15.79
N LYS A 138 -21.56 31.18 14.91
CA LYS A 138 -21.67 31.89 13.63
C LYS A 138 -20.50 31.67 12.66
N LYS A 139 -19.70 30.62 12.85
CA LYS A 139 -18.56 30.25 12.02
C LYS A 139 -18.69 28.82 11.51
N TYR A 140 -18.21 28.57 10.30
CA TYR A 140 -18.07 27.23 9.74
C TYR A 140 -16.66 26.72 9.99
N ARG A 141 -16.53 25.50 10.53
CA ARG A 141 -15.25 24.81 10.76
C ARG A 141 -15.27 23.43 10.11
N THR A 142 -14.20 23.11 9.39
CA THR A 142 -13.87 21.72 9.05
C THR A 142 -13.04 21.14 10.19
N ARG A 143 -13.35 19.90 10.61
CA ARG A 143 -12.69 19.30 11.78
C ARG A 143 -11.28 18.82 11.50
N LYS A 144 -11.06 18.13 10.38
CA LYS A 144 -9.80 17.46 10.09
C LYS A 144 -9.57 17.32 8.59
N ILE A 145 -8.31 17.49 8.16
CA ILE A 145 -7.85 17.16 6.81
C ILE A 145 -7.67 15.64 6.75
N ASN A 146 -7.88 15.05 5.57
CA ASN A 146 -7.52 13.66 5.31
C ASN A 146 -6.07 13.37 5.73
N GLU A 147 -5.88 12.30 6.51
CA GLU A 147 -4.58 11.95 7.08
C GLU A 147 -3.52 11.64 6.04
N ALA A 148 -3.88 10.98 4.93
CA ALA A 148 -2.94 10.71 3.85
C ALA A 148 -2.42 12.02 3.23
N LEU A 149 -3.29 13.01 3.01
CA LEU A 149 -2.85 14.34 2.58
C LEU A 149 -1.96 15.01 3.62
N SER A 150 -2.30 14.92 4.90
CA SER A 150 -1.51 15.48 5.99
C SER A 150 -0.11 14.88 6.03
N LEU A 151 0.04 13.56 5.85
CA LEU A 151 1.33 12.86 5.85
C LEU A 151 2.15 13.17 4.59
N LEU A 152 1.50 13.18 3.43
CA LEU A 152 2.18 13.48 2.15
C LEU A 152 2.66 14.93 2.06
N THR A 153 1.93 15.86 2.67
CA THR A 153 2.27 17.29 2.68
C THR A 153 3.04 17.70 3.93
N TYR A 154 3.35 16.73 4.80
CA TYR A 154 4.14 16.97 6.00
C TYR A 154 5.54 17.41 5.58
N ASN A 155 5.86 18.68 5.85
CA ASN A 155 7.14 19.27 5.51
C ASN A 155 8.24 18.55 6.29
N ILE A 156 9.12 17.83 5.59
CA ILE A 156 10.30 17.19 6.19
C ILE A 156 11.16 18.23 6.93
N ASN A 157 11.10 19.51 6.51
CA ASN A 157 11.82 20.63 7.13
C ASN A 157 11.34 21.00 8.55
N HIS A 158 10.18 20.50 9.00
CA HIS A 158 9.72 20.64 10.39
C HIS A 158 10.07 19.43 11.27
N LEU A 159 10.55 18.32 10.68
CA LEU A 159 11.35 17.37 11.44
C LEU A 159 12.67 18.08 11.70
N GLY A 160 12.93 18.43 12.97
CA GLY A 160 14.07 19.25 13.36
C GLY A 160 15.34 18.84 12.62
N GLN A 161 16.10 19.85 12.15
CA GLN A 161 17.38 19.64 11.47
C GLN A 161 18.16 18.53 12.18
N SER A 162 18.29 17.36 11.55
CA SER A 162 19.34 16.44 11.96
C SER A 162 20.61 17.21 11.70
N LYS A 163 21.29 17.66 12.76
CA LYS A 163 22.64 18.19 12.62
C LYS A 163 23.42 17.10 11.90
N ASN A 164 23.80 17.36 10.66
CA ASN A 164 24.86 16.61 10.01
C ASN A 164 26.12 16.93 10.82
N GLU A 165 26.33 16.21 11.91
CA GLU A 165 27.61 16.21 12.58
C GLU A 165 28.59 15.71 11.52
N LYS A 166 29.47 16.61 11.07
CA LYS A 166 30.66 16.19 10.32
C LYS A 166 31.28 15.09 11.16
N ALA A 167 31.51 13.93 10.56
CA ALA A 167 32.37 12.93 11.18
C ALA A 167 33.67 13.66 11.54
N ILE A 168 33.87 13.93 12.83
CA ILE A 168 35.14 14.40 13.33
C ILE A 168 36.05 13.20 13.09
N VAL A 169 36.76 13.20 11.96
CA VAL A 169 38.02 12.49 11.87
C VAL A 169 38.80 13.00 13.07
N PHE A 170 39.10 12.11 14.00
CA PHE A 170 39.78 12.38 15.26
C PHE A 170 41.10 13.10 14.95
N ASP A 171 41.04 14.42 14.80
CA ASP A 171 42.21 15.26 14.55
C ASP A 171 42.86 15.45 15.91
N GLY A 172 44.02 14.81 16.07
CA GLY A 172 44.73 14.57 17.32
C GLY A 172 45.26 15.83 17.99
N LEU A 173 44.40 16.78 18.33
CA LEU A 173 44.74 17.96 19.11
C LEU A 173 44.69 17.62 20.59
N SER A 174 45.80 17.04 21.06
CA SER A 174 46.14 16.92 22.47
C SER A 174 46.14 18.30 23.14
N TYR A 175 45.18 18.52 24.05
CA TYR A 175 45.18 19.66 24.97
C TYR A 175 46.30 19.51 26.01
N LYS A 176 47.53 19.79 25.63
CA LYS A 176 48.64 19.99 26.56
C LYS A 176 49.39 21.28 26.21
N ALA A 177 48.83 22.40 26.65
CA ALA A 177 49.61 23.62 26.80
C ALA A 177 50.57 23.45 28.00
N PRO A 178 51.87 23.76 27.87
CA PRO A 178 52.78 23.84 29.02
C PRO A 178 52.36 24.98 29.94
N ARG A 179 52.52 24.81 31.26
CA ARG A 179 52.27 25.87 32.24
C ARG A 179 53.26 27.02 32.04
N VAL A 180 52.75 28.24 31.92
CA VAL A 180 53.53 29.47 31.88
C VAL A 180 54.28 29.63 33.21
N GLY A 181 55.61 29.63 33.15
CA GLY A 181 56.49 29.97 34.25
C GLY A 181 56.39 31.46 34.54
N LEU A 182 55.86 31.78 35.71
CA LEU A 182 55.93 33.07 36.36
C LEU A 182 57.39 33.31 36.77
N GLU A 183 58.13 34.22 36.14
CA GLU A 183 59.07 35.14 36.82
C GLU A 183 59.35 36.39 35.95
N PRO A 184 59.29 37.60 36.54
CA PRO A 184 59.72 38.85 35.90
C PRO A 184 61.17 39.19 36.30
N THR A 185 61.94 39.85 35.43
CA THR A 185 63.10 40.66 35.86
C THR A 185 63.47 41.71 34.81
N THR A 186 63.45 42.95 35.31
CA THR A 186 64.05 44.25 34.93
C THR A 186 64.42 44.54 33.48
#